data_AF-A0A7X9PEY5-F1
#
_entry.id   AF-A0A7X9PEY5-F1
#
_cell.length_a   1.000
_cell.length_b   1.000
_cell.length_c   1.000
_cell.angle_alpha   90.00
_cell.angle_beta   90.00
_cell.angle_gamma   90.00
#
_symmetry.space_group_name_H-M   'P 1'
#
loop_
_entity.id
_entity.type
_entity.pdbx_description
1 polymer ?
#
loop_
_entity_poly.entity_id
_entity_poly.type
_entity_poly.pdbx_seq_one_letter_code
_entity_poly.pdbx_strand_id
1 'polypeptide(L)' 'IIRHMALNLLKLEQSLKVGIKAKRLRCGWDTDYLLKVFSQ' A
#
# COMPACT_ATOMS: atom_id res chain seq x y z
N ILE A 1 -11.36 1.37 -11.79
CA ILE A 1 -9.99 1.71 -12.27
C ILE A 1 -9.04 2.02 -11.11
N ILE A 2 -9.31 2.99 -10.23
CA ILE A 2 -8.45 3.34 -9.06
C ILE A 2 -8.19 2.16 -8.11
N ARG A 3 -9.20 1.33 -7.85
CA ARG A 3 -9.06 0.12 -7.02
C ARG A 3 -8.00 -0.85 -7.54
N HIS A 4 -7.90 -1.01 -8.86
CA HIS A 4 -6.91 -1.91 -9.46
C HIS A 4 -5.50 -1.30 -9.38
N MET A 5 -5.36 0.01 -9.58
CA MET A 5 -4.09 0.71 -9.42
C MET A 5 -3.59 0.63 -7.97
N ALA A 6 -4.46 0.91 -6.99
CA ALA A 6 -4.13 0.78 -5.57
C ALA A 6 -3.74 -0.66 -5.20
N LEU A 7 -4.44 -1.67 -5.71
CA LEU A 7 -4.09 -3.07 -5.48
C LEU A 7 -2.77 -3.47 -6.13
N ASN A 8 -2.47 -2.95 -7.33
CA ASN A 8 -1.19 -3.19 -8.00
C ASN A 8 -0.04 -2.53 -7.24
N LEU A 9 -0.19 -1.28 -6.79
CA LEU A 9 0.79 -0.59 -5.94
C LEU A 9 1.06 -1.39 -4.65
N LEU A 10 0.02 -1.83 -3.95
CA LEU A 10 0.17 -2.65 -2.72
C LEU A 10 0.81 -4.03 -2.97
N LYS A 11 0.69 -4.56 -4.19
CA LYS A 11 1.36 -5.80 -4.61
C LYS A 11 2.84 -5.58 -4.95
N LEU A 12 3.15 -4.47 -5.60
CA LEU A 12 4.51 -4.05 -5.99
C LEU A 12 5.35 -3.63 -4.78
N GLU A 13 4.71 -3.06 -3.76
CA GLU A 13 5.37 -2.64 -2.54
C GLU A 13 5.97 -3.86 -1.79
N GLN A 14 7.29 -4.04 -1.83
CA GLN A 14 7.98 -5.13 -1.12
C GLN A 14 8.61 -4.69 0.21
N SER A 15 8.51 -3.40 0.57
CA SER A 15 9.12 -2.85 1.79
C SER A 15 8.61 -3.53 3.06
N LEU A 16 7.37 -4.04 3.05
CA LEU A 16 6.79 -4.78 4.15
C LEU A 16 6.46 -6.22 3.73
N LYS A 17 7.08 -7.19 4.39
CA LYS A 17 6.76 -8.63 4.28
C LYS A 17 5.45 -8.97 5.01
N VAL A 18 4.36 -8.26 4.68
CA VAL A 18 3.03 -8.49 5.25
C VAL A 18 1.99 -8.65 4.14
N GLY A 19 0.88 -9.32 4.44
CA GLY A 19 -0.20 -9.52 3.48
C GLY A 19 -0.85 -8.20 3.02
N ILE A 20 -1.48 -8.23 1.85
CA ILE A 20 -2.15 -7.06 1.23
C ILE A 20 -3.18 -6.42 2.18
N LYS A 21 -3.90 -7.23 2.96
CA LYS A 21 -4.89 -6.76 3.94
C LYS A 21 -4.25 -5.91 5.05
N ALA A 22 -3.06 -6.31 5.51
CA ALA A 22 -2.31 -5.59 6.53
C ALA A 22 -1.71 -4.29 5.97
N LYS A 23 -1.18 -4.30 4.74
CA LYS A 23 -0.71 -3.07 4.06
C LYS A 23 -1.84 -2.06 3.89
N ARG A 24 -3.03 -2.54 3.51
CA ARG A 24 -4.21 -1.69 3.32
C ARG A 24 -4.73 -1.10 4.63
N LEU A 25 -4.67 -1.88 5.72
CA LEU A 25 -4.89 -1.37 7.08
C LEU A 25 -3.86 -0.29 7.38
N ARG A 26 -2.56 -0.57 7.23
CA ARG A 26 -1.47 0.41 7.41
C ARG A 26 -1.68 1.71 6.66
N CYS A 27 -1.95 1.70 5.37
CA CYS A 27 -2.26 2.92 4.62
C CYS A 27 -3.45 3.72 5.19
N GLY A 28 -4.33 3.09 5.98
CA GLY A 28 -5.48 3.75 6.61
C GLY A 28 -5.18 4.44 7.94
N TRP A 29 -4.13 4.06 8.68
CA TRP A 29 -3.73 4.71 9.95
C TRP A 29 -2.33 5.34 9.90
N ASP A 30 -1.53 4.96 8.92
CA ASP A 30 -0.16 5.41 8.71
C ASP A 30 -0.10 6.17 7.38
N THR A 31 -0.23 7.49 7.49
CA THR A 31 -0.17 8.42 6.35
C THR A 31 1.23 8.51 5.74
N ASP A 32 2.29 8.25 6.53
CA ASP A 32 3.66 8.19 6.02
C ASP A 32 3.84 6.97 5.11
N TYR A 33 3.31 5.82 5.54
CA TYR A 33 3.29 4.62 4.72
C TYR A 33 2.44 4.80 3.45
N LEU A 34 1.32 5.52 3.52
CA LEU A 34 0.52 5.85 2.34
C LEU A 34 1.31 6.71 1.35
N LEU A 35 2.01 7.74 1.83
CA LEU A 35 2.89 8.58 1.02
C LEU A 35 4.02 7.77 0.39
N LYS A 36 4.64 6.87 1.15
CA LYS A 36 5.68 5.98 0.66
C LYS A 36 5.18 5.07 -0.47
N VAL A 37 3.99 4.50 -0.33
CA VAL A 37 3.36 3.65 -1.37
C VAL A 37 2.99 4.46 -2.62
N PHE A 38 2.62 5.73 -2.46
CA PHE A 38 2.24 6.62 -3.58
C PHE A 38 3.44 7.31 -4.26
N SER A 39 4.54 7.50 -3.55
CA SER A 39 5.75 8.19 -4.02
C SER A 39 6.77 7.23 -4.66
N GLN A 40 6.43 5.95 -4.81
CA GLN A 40 7.28 4.89 -5.33
C GLN A 40 7.13 4.67 -6.84
#